data_AF-A0A6L7UZU1-F1
#
_entry.id   AF-A0A6L7UZU1-F1
#
_cell.length_a   1.000
_cell.length_b   1.000
_cell.length_c   1.000
_cell.angle_alpha   90.00
_cell.angle_beta   90.00
_cell.angle_gamma   90.00
#
_symmetry.space_group_name_H-M   'P 1'
#
loop_
_entity.id
_entity.type
_entity.pdbx_description
1 polymer ?
#
loop_
_entity_poly.entity_id
_entity_poly.type
_entity_poly.pdbx_seq_one_letter_code
_entity_poly.pdbx_strand_id
1 'polypeptide(L)'
;MANSDQATESAGDVPFPRLAEREGRPDTGFAAEADLHEDSGVDAELVELGPDTYIAAFVTEVIGGRPWFDALLDCIRDWEVPREFVDGREYAYLIEHEAFDWLLLAERICDAAPRGLLPLHEVEAMLVDESPPVALSEPEFQERLGTPKYWAHLNFLYGVRVEQALHLAMERVLQKERNGLSFSHQREELDADVFGRIYGARQSDLLRDYRAANGRQHADPERIEHAEWQAFTYWLFRRRLERQDPARVASDTRQGLDMLYELEAARQRRRRRRTAPTTQPSNESDVIDGVLVGVG
;
A
#
# COMPACT_ATOMS: atom_id res chain seq x y z
N MET A 1 16.74 3.96 -48.77
CA MET A 1 15.78 2.88 -48.48
C MET A 1 16.55 1.66 -48.01
N ALA A 2 16.68 1.49 -46.70
CA ALA A 2 16.95 0.23 -46.01
C ALA A 2 16.88 0.50 -44.49
N ASN A 3 15.84 -0.06 -43.88
CA ASN A 3 15.59 -0.43 -42.49
C ASN A 3 16.25 0.36 -41.35
N SER A 4 15.42 1.14 -40.67
CA SER A 4 15.53 1.39 -39.24
C SER A 4 14.14 1.09 -38.66
N ASP A 5 13.93 -0.15 -38.21
CA ASP A 5 12.73 -0.50 -37.45
C ASP A 5 12.91 -1.87 -36.77
N GLN A 6 13.65 -1.89 -35.67
CA GLN A 6 13.55 -2.93 -34.62
C GLN A 6 13.93 -2.30 -33.28
N ALA A 7 12.96 -1.62 -32.69
CA ALA A 7 12.92 -1.34 -31.26
C ALA A 7 11.45 -1.43 -30.80
N THR A 8 10.85 -2.61 -30.96
CA THR A 8 9.62 -2.94 -30.22
C THR A 8 10.02 -3.38 -28.83
N GLU A 9 9.72 -2.49 -27.88
CA GLU A 9 9.88 -2.62 -26.44
C GLU A 9 9.35 -3.96 -25.93
N SER A 10 10.21 -4.64 -25.17
CA SER A 10 9.85 -5.68 -24.22
C SER A 10 9.10 -5.02 -23.04
N ALA A 11 7.81 -4.75 -23.22
CA ALA A 11 6.91 -4.60 -22.09
C ALA A 11 6.74 -5.99 -21.48
N GLY A 12 7.52 -6.29 -20.44
CA GLY A 12 7.30 -7.48 -19.62
C GLY A 12 5.86 -7.47 -19.12
N ASP A 13 5.17 -8.60 -19.27
CA ASP A 13 3.79 -8.79 -18.84
C ASP A 13 3.76 -8.62 -17.31
N VAL A 14 3.33 -7.45 -16.84
CA VAL A 14 3.28 -7.15 -15.40
C VAL A 14 2.18 -8.03 -14.80
N PRO A 15 2.46 -8.85 -13.78
CA PRO A 15 1.50 -9.82 -13.28
C PRO A 15 0.24 -9.13 -12.75
N PHE A 16 -0.92 -9.53 -13.26
CA PHE A 16 -2.21 -9.02 -12.82
C PHE A 16 -2.65 -9.70 -11.50
N PRO A 17 -3.37 -9.01 -10.60
CA PRO A 17 -3.87 -9.55 -9.34
C PRO A 17 -4.62 -10.88 -9.48
N ARG A 18 -4.48 -11.74 -8.46
CA ARG A 18 -5.26 -12.97 -8.32
C ARG A 18 -6.32 -12.79 -7.24
N LEU A 19 -7.53 -12.47 -7.66
CA LEU A 19 -8.68 -12.46 -6.78
C LEU A 19 -9.18 -13.88 -6.54
N ALA A 20 -9.67 -14.15 -5.33
CA ALA A 20 -10.36 -15.39 -5.06
C ALA A 20 -11.73 -15.37 -5.76
N GLU A 21 -12.14 -16.54 -6.24
CA GLU A 21 -13.53 -16.72 -6.66
C GLU A 21 -14.42 -16.61 -5.43
N ARG A 22 -15.66 -16.15 -5.63
CA ARG A 22 -16.62 -15.85 -4.54
C ARG A 22 -16.91 -17.03 -3.60
N GLU A 23 -16.52 -18.25 -3.99
CA GLU A 23 -16.75 -19.51 -3.27
C GLU A 23 -15.47 -20.16 -2.70
N GLY A 24 -14.28 -19.60 -2.94
CA GLY A 24 -13.01 -20.18 -2.46
C GLY A 24 -12.06 -19.12 -1.91
N ARG A 25 -11.57 -19.31 -0.68
CA ARG A 25 -10.55 -18.44 -0.07
C ARG A 25 -9.19 -18.68 -0.75
N PRO A 26 -8.43 -17.63 -1.11
CA PRO A 26 -7.12 -17.84 -1.71
C PRO A 26 -6.13 -18.33 -0.65
N ASP A 27 -5.24 -19.23 -1.04
CA ASP A 27 -4.08 -19.54 -0.22
C ASP A 27 -3.18 -18.29 -0.18
N THR A 28 -3.07 -17.70 0.99
CA THR A 28 -2.29 -16.49 1.26
C THR A 28 -1.11 -16.77 2.20
N GLY A 29 -0.95 -18.01 2.69
CA GLY A 29 0.02 -18.34 3.73
C GLY A 29 -0.29 -17.70 5.10
N PHE A 30 -1.51 -17.21 5.31
CA PHE A 30 -2.04 -16.78 6.61
C PHE A 30 -3.04 -17.80 7.13
N ALA A 31 -3.12 -17.92 8.46
CA ALA A 31 -4.10 -18.76 9.13
C ALA A 31 -5.54 -18.35 8.75
N ALA A 32 -6.43 -19.34 8.72
CA ALA A 32 -7.85 -19.05 8.62
C ALA A 32 -8.30 -18.39 9.92
N GLU A 33 -8.82 -17.16 9.89
CA GLU A 33 -9.56 -16.63 11.04
C GLU A 33 -10.68 -17.63 11.35
N ALA A 34 -10.57 -18.33 12.47
CA ALA A 34 -11.70 -19.06 13.02
C ALA A 34 -12.79 -18.01 13.24
N ASP A 35 -13.98 -18.21 12.66
CA ASP A 35 -15.12 -17.33 12.86
C ASP A 35 -15.29 -17.10 14.36
N LEU A 36 -14.95 -15.91 14.86
CA LEU A 36 -15.09 -15.52 16.27
C LEU A 36 -16.57 -15.32 16.68
N HIS A 37 -17.47 -15.99 15.98
CA HIS A 37 -18.89 -16.10 16.26
C HIS A 37 -19.25 -17.57 16.42
N GLU A 38 -18.88 -18.16 17.56
CA GLU A 38 -19.82 -18.88 18.44
C GLU A 38 -19.08 -19.47 19.65
N ASP A 39 -19.65 -19.22 20.82
CA ASP A 39 -19.39 -19.91 22.07
C ASP A 39 -19.62 -21.42 21.87
N SER A 40 -18.55 -22.17 21.64
CA SER A 40 -18.54 -23.60 21.96
C SER A 40 -17.12 -24.04 22.30
N GLY A 41 -16.94 -24.44 23.56
CA GLY A 41 -15.74 -25.09 23.99
C GLY A 41 -15.53 -26.44 23.28
N VAL A 42 -14.29 -26.89 23.40
CA VAL A 42 -13.73 -28.22 23.14
C VAL A 42 -12.89 -28.31 21.87
N ASP A 43 -11.59 -28.56 22.13
CA ASP A 43 -10.49 -29.01 21.25
C ASP A 43 -9.73 -27.99 20.39
N ALA A 44 -9.06 -27.04 21.06
CA ALA A 44 -7.95 -26.28 20.49
C ALA A 44 -6.61 -26.68 21.17
N GLU A 45 -6.07 -27.83 20.76
CA GLU A 45 -4.64 -28.17 20.96
C GLU A 45 -3.95 -28.18 19.58
N LEU A 46 -4.04 -27.04 18.89
CA LEU A 46 -3.03 -26.61 17.93
C LEU A 46 -2.41 -25.38 18.58
N VAL A 47 -1.15 -25.48 18.98
CA VAL A 47 -0.38 -24.33 19.45
C VAL A 47 -0.19 -23.42 18.25
N GLU A 48 -1.15 -22.51 18.01
CA GLU A 48 -0.91 -21.34 17.19
C GLU A 48 0.29 -20.62 17.82
N LEU A 49 1.41 -20.58 17.10
CA LEU A 49 2.55 -19.79 17.54
C LEU A 49 2.09 -18.33 17.57
N GLY A 50 1.97 -17.76 18.77
CA GLY A 50 1.62 -16.35 18.91
C GLY A 50 2.63 -15.44 18.19
N PRO A 51 2.25 -14.21 17.79
CA PRO A 51 3.13 -13.23 17.14
C PRO A 51 4.51 -13.09 17.77
N ASP A 52 4.57 -13.16 19.11
CA ASP A 52 5.80 -13.06 19.88
C ASP A 52 6.84 -14.15 19.55
N THR A 53 6.40 -15.34 19.11
CA THR A 53 7.32 -16.42 18.73
C THR A 53 8.07 -16.07 17.45
N TYR A 54 7.38 -15.54 16.44
CA TYR A 54 8.00 -15.09 15.19
C TYR A 54 8.99 -13.95 15.44
N ILE A 55 8.61 -13.00 16.30
CA ILE A 55 9.48 -11.90 16.72
C ILE A 55 10.72 -12.42 17.44
N ALA A 56 10.56 -13.37 18.38
CA ALA A 56 11.68 -13.95 19.12
C ALA A 56 12.65 -14.73 18.20
N ALA A 57 12.11 -15.47 17.22
CA ALA A 57 12.89 -16.16 16.20
C ALA A 57 13.67 -15.16 15.32
N PHE A 58 13.01 -14.11 14.83
CA PHE A 58 13.63 -13.03 14.08
C PHE A 58 14.80 -12.39 14.86
N VAL A 59 14.56 -12.01 16.11
CA VAL A 59 15.60 -11.41 16.97
C VAL A 59 16.78 -12.35 17.17
N THR A 60 16.52 -13.65 17.36
CA THR A 60 17.56 -14.67 17.53
C THR A 60 18.45 -14.77 16.28
N GLU A 61 17.85 -14.79 15.09
CA GLU A 61 18.59 -14.84 13.83
C GLU A 61 19.49 -13.61 13.62
N VAL A 62 18.98 -12.41 13.91
CA VAL A 62 19.76 -11.16 13.77
C VAL A 62 20.92 -11.12 14.76
N ILE A 63 20.70 -11.52 16.03
CA ILE A 63 21.78 -11.63 17.03
C ILE A 63 22.81 -12.68 16.62
N GLY A 64 22.36 -13.76 15.96
CA GLY A 64 23.22 -14.80 15.38
C GLY A 64 24.11 -14.33 14.23
N GLY A 65 23.97 -13.08 13.77
CA GLY A 65 24.77 -12.48 12.71
C GLY A 65 24.15 -12.58 11.32
N ARG A 66 22.89 -13.02 11.21
CA ARG A 66 22.18 -13.02 9.94
C ARG A 66 21.88 -11.58 9.51
N PRO A 67 22.00 -11.23 8.21
CA PRO A 67 21.56 -9.92 7.72
C PRO A 67 20.09 -9.67 8.08
N TRP A 68 19.81 -8.54 8.71
CA TRP A 68 18.50 -8.30 9.32
C TRP A 68 17.35 -8.31 8.32
N PHE A 69 17.57 -7.80 7.10
CA PHE A 69 16.55 -7.75 6.06
C PHE A 69 16.21 -9.15 5.54
N ASP A 70 17.21 -10.04 5.49
CA ASP A 70 16.97 -11.44 5.16
C ASP A 70 16.14 -12.14 6.25
N ALA A 71 16.52 -11.94 7.52
CA ALA A 71 15.76 -12.49 8.64
C ALA A 71 14.32 -11.94 8.68
N LEU A 72 14.13 -10.67 8.30
CA LEU A 72 12.82 -10.04 8.22
C LEU A 72 11.92 -10.68 7.16
N LEU A 73 12.43 -10.86 5.93
CA LEU A 73 11.62 -11.46 4.86
C LEU A 73 11.24 -12.91 5.16
N ASP A 74 12.14 -13.66 5.80
CA ASP A 74 11.84 -15.02 6.25
C ASP A 74 10.79 -15.03 7.37
N CYS A 75 10.91 -14.12 8.35
CA CYS A 75 9.89 -13.94 9.39
C CYS A 75 8.53 -13.59 8.77
N ILE A 76 8.50 -12.69 7.79
CA ILE A 76 7.29 -12.34 7.04
C ILE A 76 6.73 -13.56 6.30
N ARG A 77 7.58 -14.37 5.66
CA ARG A 77 7.15 -15.59 4.97
C ARG A 77 6.45 -16.56 5.92
N ASP A 78 6.97 -16.72 7.13
CA ASP A 78 6.48 -17.70 8.10
C ASP A 78 5.31 -17.17 8.96
N TRP A 79 5.07 -15.85 8.95
CA TRP A 79 4.04 -15.20 9.78
C TRP A 79 2.60 -15.60 9.44
N GLU A 80 1.88 -16.26 10.33
CA GLU A 80 0.52 -16.77 10.02
C GLU A 80 -0.61 -15.84 10.47
N VAL A 81 -0.35 -14.88 11.36
CA VAL A 81 -1.40 -14.06 11.99
C VAL A 81 -1.83 -12.92 11.04
N PRO A 82 -3.09 -12.87 10.57
CA PRO A 82 -3.53 -11.90 9.57
C PRO A 82 -3.80 -10.51 10.14
N ARG A 83 -4.11 -10.43 11.45
CA ARG A 83 -4.31 -9.18 12.17
C ARG A 83 -3.99 -9.32 13.65
N GLU A 84 -3.67 -8.21 14.30
CA GLU A 84 -3.47 -8.14 15.75
C GLU A 84 -3.77 -6.75 16.31
N PHE A 85 -3.97 -6.67 17.63
CA PHE A 85 -4.13 -5.42 18.37
C PHE A 85 -2.94 -5.23 19.32
N VAL A 86 -2.15 -4.19 19.09
CA VAL A 86 -0.94 -3.88 19.87
C VAL A 86 -0.97 -2.42 20.27
N ASP A 87 -0.82 -2.14 21.58
CA ASP A 87 -0.80 -0.79 22.15
C ASP A 87 -1.98 0.11 21.71
N GLY A 88 -3.16 -0.49 21.53
CA GLY A 88 -4.37 0.23 21.11
C GLY A 88 -4.46 0.55 19.63
N ARG A 89 -3.53 0.03 18.80
CA ARG A 89 -3.58 0.09 17.34
C ARG A 89 -3.92 -1.30 16.76
N GLU A 90 -4.84 -1.32 15.81
CA GLU A 90 -5.08 -2.50 14.97
C GLU A 90 -4.02 -2.54 13.86
N TYR A 91 -3.35 -3.69 13.73
CA TYR A 91 -2.52 -4.03 12.59
C TYR A 91 -3.25 -5.09 11.76
N ALA A 92 -3.87 -4.68 10.65
CA ALA A 92 -4.52 -5.58 9.71
C ALA A 92 -3.60 -5.83 8.50
N TYR A 93 -2.78 -6.89 8.57
CA TYR A 93 -1.81 -7.19 7.51
C TYR A 93 -2.47 -7.74 6.25
N LEU A 94 -3.51 -8.55 6.42
CA LEU A 94 -4.25 -9.17 5.33
C LEU A 94 -5.67 -8.60 5.24
N ILE A 95 -5.89 -7.76 4.24
CA ILE A 95 -7.17 -7.11 3.95
C ILE A 95 -8.09 -8.09 3.22
N GLU A 96 -9.32 -8.24 3.72
CA GLU A 96 -10.39 -9.05 3.11
C GLU A 96 -9.94 -10.50 2.80
N HIS A 97 -8.96 -11.02 3.55
CA HIS A 97 -8.31 -12.33 3.32
C HIS A 97 -7.60 -12.50 1.97
N GLU A 98 -7.34 -11.40 1.24
CA GLU A 98 -6.81 -11.45 -0.13
C GLU A 98 -5.60 -10.55 -0.35
N ALA A 99 -5.53 -9.39 0.30
CA ALA A 99 -4.55 -8.34 0.00
C ALA A 99 -3.58 -8.11 1.17
N PHE A 100 -2.32 -8.46 0.96
CA PHE A 100 -1.27 -8.43 1.99
C PHE A 100 -0.40 -7.16 1.94
N ASP A 101 -0.44 -6.37 3.01
CA ASP A 101 0.46 -5.24 3.27
C ASP A 101 1.72 -5.72 4.01
N TRP A 102 2.73 -6.15 3.25
CA TRP A 102 3.97 -6.64 3.86
C TRP A 102 4.78 -5.56 4.57
N LEU A 103 4.63 -4.29 4.20
CA LEU A 103 5.33 -3.18 4.85
C LEU A 103 4.73 -2.89 6.23
N LEU A 104 3.41 -3.02 6.39
CA LEU A 104 2.78 -2.94 7.71
C LEU A 104 3.25 -4.07 8.65
N LEU A 105 3.43 -5.28 8.13
CA LEU A 105 4.01 -6.37 8.91
C LEU A 105 5.49 -6.12 9.21
N ALA A 106 6.24 -5.59 8.25
CA ALA A 106 7.63 -5.20 8.45
C ALA A 106 7.78 -4.12 9.52
N GLU A 107 6.89 -3.12 9.54
CA GLU A 107 6.81 -2.09 10.59
C GLU A 107 6.65 -2.76 11.95
N ARG A 108 5.66 -3.67 12.09
CA ARG A 108 5.41 -4.36 13.35
C ARG A 108 6.62 -5.14 13.86
N ILE A 109 7.26 -5.91 12.98
CA ILE A 109 8.43 -6.74 13.36
C ILE A 109 9.60 -5.83 13.78
N CYS A 110 9.85 -4.76 13.02
CA CYS A 110 10.91 -3.79 13.33
C CYS A 110 10.66 -3.05 14.65
N ASP A 111 9.42 -2.62 14.91
CA ASP A 111 9.04 -1.91 16.13
C ASP A 111 9.14 -2.80 17.38
N ALA A 112 8.92 -4.11 17.22
CA ALA A 112 9.08 -5.10 18.28
C ALA A 112 10.54 -5.36 18.67
N ALA A 113 11.47 -5.10 17.76
CA ALA A 113 12.86 -5.47 17.93
C ALA A 113 13.51 -4.67 19.07
N PRO A 114 14.43 -5.29 19.86
CA PRO A 114 15.18 -4.58 20.88
C PRO A 114 15.88 -3.33 20.33
N ARG A 115 15.83 -2.23 21.08
CA ARG A 115 16.47 -0.97 20.69
C ARG A 115 17.96 -1.17 20.40
N GLY A 116 18.41 -0.66 19.26
CA GLY A 116 19.80 -0.74 18.82
C GLY A 116 20.15 -2.03 18.07
N LEU A 117 19.24 -2.99 17.95
CA LEU A 117 19.46 -4.21 17.16
C LEU A 117 19.48 -3.92 15.65
N LEU A 118 18.57 -3.03 15.20
CA LEU A 118 18.41 -2.71 13.79
C LEU A 118 19.00 -1.33 13.45
N PRO A 119 19.61 -1.17 12.26
CA PRO A 119 20.08 0.13 11.79
C PRO A 119 18.89 1.04 11.46
N LEU A 120 18.56 1.95 12.39
CA LEU A 120 17.35 2.81 12.31
C LEU A 120 17.18 3.51 10.95
N HIS A 121 18.25 4.06 10.39
CA HIS A 121 18.20 4.77 9.12
C HIS A 121 17.82 3.88 7.92
N GLU A 122 18.18 2.59 7.94
CA GLU A 122 17.79 1.64 6.90
C GLU A 122 16.34 1.21 7.09
N VAL A 123 15.91 0.98 8.34
CA VAL A 123 14.51 0.66 8.67
C VAL A 123 13.59 1.81 8.24
N GLU A 124 13.92 3.06 8.60
CA GLU A 124 13.17 4.23 8.17
C GLU A 124 13.14 4.38 6.65
N ALA A 125 14.27 4.16 5.96
CA ALA A 125 14.31 4.23 4.50
C ALA A 125 13.45 3.13 3.84
N MET A 126 13.39 1.94 4.43
CA MET A 126 12.54 0.86 3.93
C MET A 126 11.05 1.17 4.15
N LEU A 127 10.66 1.58 5.36
CA LEU A 127 9.25 1.78 5.71
C LEU A 127 8.66 3.06 5.10
N VAL A 128 9.44 4.14 5.04
CA VAL A 128 8.95 5.45 4.58
C VAL A 128 9.26 5.69 3.10
N ASP A 129 10.48 5.34 2.67
CA ASP A 129 10.93 5.58 1.30
C ASP A 129 10.74 4.35 0.38
N GLU A 130 10.26 3.22 0.91
CA GLU A 130 10.13 1.93 0.19
C GLU A 130 11.44 1.49 -0.44
N SER A 131 12.55 1.83 0.22
CA SER A 131 13.90 1.51 -0.22
C SER A 131 14.48 0.42 0.68
N PRO A 132 14.40 -0.86 0.31
CA PRO A 132 15.05 -1.92 1.08
C PRO A 132 16.57 -1.67 1.14
N PRO A 133 17.25 -2.17 2.19
CA PRO A 133 18.70 -2.01 2.34
C PRO A 133 19.48 -2.75 1.25
N VAL A 134 18.89 -3.80 0.68
CA VAL A 134 19.42 -4.57 -0.43
C VAL A 134 18.40 -4.53 -1.57
N ALA A 135 18.86 -4.25 -2.79
CA ALA A 135 18.00 -4.32 -3.96
C ALA A 135 17.61 -5.78 -4.23
N LEU A 136 16.32 -6.03 -4.38
CA LEU A 136 15.78 -7.33 -4.76
C LEU A 136 15.11 -7.22 -6.12
N SER A 137 15.39 -8.18 -6.99
CA SER A 137 14.59 -8.39 -8.20
C SER A 137 13.22 -8.96 -7.83
N GLU A 138 12.25 -8.80 -8.72
CA GLU A 138 10.90 -9.35 -8.53
C GLU A 138 10.91 -10.89 -8.30
N PRO A 139 11.68 -11.71 -9.06
CA PRO A 139 11.74 -13.15 -8.79
C PRO A 139 12.33 -13.49 -7.42
N GLU A 140 13.38 -12.77 -6.99
CA GLU A 140 13.97 -12.96 -5.66
C GLU A 140 12.96 -12.58 -4.57
N PHE A 141 12.22 -11.49 -4.76
CA PHE A 141 11.20 -11.06 -3.81
C PHE A 141 10.05 -12.08 -3.70
N GLN A 142 9.57 -12.60 -4.82
CA GLN A 142 8.58 -13.67 -4.84
C GLN A 142 9.10 -14.93 -4.15
N GLU A 143 10.34 -15.34 -4.42
CA GLU A 143 10.96 -16.47 -3.76
C GLU A 143 11.01 -16.24 -2.25
N ARG A 144 11.48 -15.07 -1.79
CA ARG A 144 11.59 -14.72 -0.37
C ARG A 144 10.26 -14.64 0.36
N LEU A 145 9.21 -14.08 -0.24
CA LEU A 145 7.87 -14.08 0.39
C LEU A 145 7.15 -15.43 0.31
N GLY A 146 7.47 -16.24 -0.70
CA GLY A 146 6.67 -17.39 -1.08
C GLY A 146 5.49 -16.99 -1.97
N THR A 147 5.11 -17.89 -2.88
CA THR A 147 4.08 -17.65 -3.91
C THR A 147 2.74 -17.16 -3.33
N PRO A 148 2.17 -17.74 -2.26
CA PRO A 148 0.90 -17.28 -1.67
C PRO A 148 0.93 -15.80 -1.24
N LYS A 149 1.92 -15.42 -0.42
CA LYS A 149 2.08 -14.04 0.08
C LYS A 149 2.48 -13.08 -1.01
N TYR A 150 3.23 -13.52 -2.02
CA TYR A 150 3.52 -12.71 -3.18
C TYR A 150 2.26 -12.32 -3.96
N TRP A 151 1.36 -13.27 -4.23
CA TRP A 151 0.09 -12.95 -4.89
C TRP A 151 -0.80 -12.07 -4.03
N ALA A 152 -0.86 -12.32 -2.72
CA ALA A 152 -1.57 -11.45 -1.79
C ALA A 152 -0.97 -10.03 -1.78
N HIS A 153 0.35 -9.90 -1.89
CA HIS A 153 1.00 -8.61 -2.02
C HIS A 153 0.61 -7.89 -3.32
N LEU A 154 0.55 -8.60 -4.45
CA LEU A 154 0.07 -8.01 -5.71
C LEU A 154 -1.38 -7.52 -5.58
N ASN A 155 -2.24 -8.26 -4.87
CA ASN A 155 -3.59 -7.81 -4.59
C ASN A 155 -3.60 -6.50 -3.79
N PHE A 156 -2.71 -6.32 -2.84
CA PHE A 156 -2.56 -5.05 -2.12
C PHE A 156 -2.02 -3.92 -3.00
N LEU A 157 -0.97 -4.20 -3.79
CA LEU A 157 -0.37 -3.23 -4.69
C LEU A 157 -1.41 -2.65 -5.66
N TYR A 158 -2.15 -3.52 -6.35
CA TYR A 158 -3.14 -3.08 -7.32
C TYR A 158 -4.44 -2.60 -6.66
N GLY A 159 -4.94 -3.37 -5.69
CA GLY A 159 -6.26 -3.12 -5.12
C GLY A 159 -6.30 -1.98 -4.11
N VAL A 160 -5.17 -1.60 -3.53
CA VAL A 160 -5.08 -0.47 -2.60
C VAL A 160 -4.23 0.64 -3.20
N ARG A 161 -2.95 0.37 -3.53
CA ARG A 161 -2.02 1.46 -3.88
C ARG A 161 -2.28 2.06 -5.25
N VAL A 162 -2.45 1.24 -6.28
CA VAL A 162 -2.80 1.71 -7.62
C VAL A 162 -4.19 2.36 -7.61
N GLU A 163 -5.12 1.84 -6.81
CA GLU A 163 -6.46 2.42 -6.66
C GLU A 163 -6.42 3.82 -6.01
N GLN A 164 -5.64 4.02 -4.96
CA GLN A 164 -5.40 5.34 -4.36
C GLN A 164 -4.71 6.29 -5.35
N ALA A 165 -3.73 5.79 -6.11
CA ALA A 165 -3.06 6.57 -7.14
C ALA A 165 -4.04 6.98 -8.25
N LEU A 166 -4.99 6.13 -8.62
CA LEU A 166 -6.07 6.48 -9.53
C LEU A 166 -6.96 7.58 -8.96
N HIS A 167 -7.34 7.51 -7.67
CA HIS A 167 -8.12 8.58 -7.03
C HIS A 167 -7.41 9.91 -7.16
N LEU A 168 -6.11 9.96 -6.88
CA LEU A 168 -5.29 11.16 -7.04
C LEU A 168 -5.19 11.62 -8.50
N ALA A 169 -5.04 10.68 -9.44
CA ALA A 169 -5.01 10.99 -10.87
C ALA A 169 -6.31 11.65 -11.32
N MET A 170 -7.45 11.13 -10.86
CA MET A 170 -8.75 11.71 -11.13
C MET A 170 -8.92 13.08 -10.45
N GLU A 171 -8.46 13.24 -9.22
CA GLU A 171 -8.49 14.53 -8.52
C GLU A 171 -7.74 15.62 -9.31
N ARG A 172 -6.56 15.29 -9.87
CA ARG A 172 -5.83 16.22 -10.74
C ARG A 172 -6.60 16.59 -12.02
N VAL A 173 -7.35 15.66 -12.59
CA VAL A 173 -8.21 15.93 -13.76
C VAL A 173 -9.33 16.89 -13.36
N LEU A 174 -10.07 16.58 -12.29
CA LEU A 174 -11.16 17.42 -11.80
C LEU A 174 -10.67 18.82 -11.40
N GLN A 175 -9.50 18.94 -10.78
CA GLN A 175 -8.92 20.23 -10.44
C GLN A 175 -8.61 21.08 -11.69
N LYS A 176 -8.09 20.45 -12.76
CA LYS A 176 -7.83 21.14 -14.04
C LYS A 176 -9.14 21.60 -14.69
N GLU A 177 -10.18 20.76 -14.68
CA GLU A 177 -11.50 21.12 -15.21
C GLU A 177 -12.11 22.30 -14.43
N ARG A 178 -12.03 22.27 -13.09
CA ARG A 178 -12.50 23.38 -12.23
C ARG A 178 -11.75 24.68 -12.50
N ASN A 179 -10.43 24.61 -12.70
CA ASN A 179 -9.60 25.77 -13.00
C ASN A 179 -9.83 26.32 -14.42
N GLY A 180 -10.25 25.47 -15.37
CA GLY A 180 -10.57 25.87 -16.74
C GLY A 180 -11.96 26.48 -16.91
N LEU A 181 -12.86 26.31 -15.94
CA LEU A 181 -14.23 26.81 -15.96
C LEU A 181 -14.34 28.09 -15.10
N SER A 182 -14.17 29.25 -15.74
CA SER A 182 -14.68 30.51 -15.19
C SER A 182 -16.22 30.45 -15.17
N PHE A 183 -16.81 30.23 -13.99
CA PHE A 183 -18.24 30.40 -13.72
C PHE A 183 -19.22 29.67 -14.66
N SER A 184 -19.27 28.35 -14.60
CA SER A 184 -20.50 27.62 -14.99
C SER A 184 -20.91 26.65 -13.88
N HIS A 185 -21.80 27.13 -13.01
CA HIS A 185 -22.54 26.29 -12.09
C HIS A 185 -23.45 25.37 -12.91
N GLN A 186 -23.16 24.06 -12.87
CA GLN A 186 -24.02 22.89 -13.09
C GLN A 186 -23.25 21.80 -13.86
N ARG A 187 -22.30 21.14 -13.18
CA ARG A 187 -22.05 19.72 -13.44
C ARG A 187 -22.86 18.94 -12.41
N GLU A 188 -23.51 17.87 -12.84
CA GLU A 188 -24.34 17.01 -11.99
C GLU A 188 -23.60 16.64 -10.70
N GLU A 189 -24.30 16.65 -9.56
CA GLU A 189 -23.72 16.45 -8.22
C GLU A 189 -23.01 15.09 -8.05
N LEU A 190 -23.25 14.13 -8.94
CA LEU A 190 -22.57 12.83 -8.95
C LEU A 190 -21.20 12.90 -9.64
N ASP A 191 -21.06 13.61 -10.76
CA ASP A 191 -19.79 13.78 -11.48
C ASP A 191 -18.89 14.88 -10.89
N ALA A 192 -19.25 15.38 -9.70
CA ALA A 192 -18.58 16.50 -9.04
C ALA A 192 -17.36 16.09 -8.19
N ASP A 193 -17.23 14.81 -7.83
CA ASP A 193 -16.10 14.29 -7.07
C ASP A 193 -15.45 13.06 -7.72
N VAL A 194 -14.28 12.67 -7.17
CA VAL A 194 -13.46 11.55 -7.66
C VAL A 194 -14.24 10.24 -7.71
N PHE A 195 -15.03 9.96 -6.67
CA PHE A 195 -15.72 8.69 -6.49
C PHE A 195 -16.88 8.55 -7.46
N GLY A 196 -17.65 9.61 -7.69
CA GLY A 196 -18.72 9.58 -8.65
C GLY A 196 -18.21 9.43 -10.09
N ARG A 197 -17.07 10.05 -10.42
CA ARG A 197 -16.46 9.90 -11.76
C ARG A 197 -15.95 8.48 -12.02
N ILE A 198 -15.32 7.86 -11.03
CA ILE A 198 -14.75 6.51 -11.17
C ILE A 198 -15.82 5.44 -11.00
N TYR A 199 -16.66 5.52 -9.97
CA TYR A 199 -17.58 4.45 -9.55
C TYR A 199 -19.07 4.73 -9.78
N GLY A 200 -19.44 5.95 -10.20
CA GLY A 200 -20.84 6.33 -10.44
C GLY A 200 -21.66 6.58 -9.18
N ALA A 201 -21.03 6.76 -8.02
CA ALA A 201 -21.71 7.03 -6.75
C ALA A 201 -20.84 7.90 -5.82
N ARG A 202 -21.48 8.62 -4.89
CA ARG A 202 -20.79 9.47 -3.90
C ARG A 202 -19.95 8.61 -2.95
N GLN A 203 -18.85 9.18 -2.46
CA GLN A 203 -17.99 8.52 -1.48
C GLN A 203 -18.77 8.02 -0.24
N SER A 204 -19.68 8.84 0.28
CA SER A 204 -20.48 8.50 1.48
C SER A 204 -21.45 7.35 1.23
N ASP A 205 -22.06 7.28 0.04
CA ASP A 205 -22.95 6.19 -0.34
C ASP A 205 -22.16 4.87 -0.50
N LEU A 206 -20.99 4.95 -1.15
CA LEU A 206 -20.09 3.80 -1.29
C LEU A 206 -19.56 3.30 0.05
N LEU A 207 -19.18 4.21 0.95
CA LEU A 207 -18.70 3.85 2.28
C LEU A 207 -19.82 3.22 3.13
N ARG A 208 -21.05 3.74 3.01
CA ARG A 208 -22.24 3.13 3.64
C ARG A 208 -22.48 1.71 3.11
N ASP A 209 -22.42 1.51 1.79
CA ASP A 209 -22.57 0.19 1.17
C ASP A 209 -21.50 -0.79 1.68
N TYR A 210 -20.24 -0.36 1.74
CA TYR A 210 -19.12 -1.14 2.26
C TYR A 210 -19.32 -1.53 3.73
N ARG A 211 -19.68 -0.56 4.58
CA ARG A 211 -19.96 -0.81 6.00
C ARG A 211 -21.14 -1.77 6.19
N ALA A 212 -22.19 -1.64 5.39
CA ALA A 212 -23.33 -2.55 5.42
C ALA A 212 -22.94 -3.98 5.00
N ALA A 213 -22.13 -4.12 3.94
CA ALA A 213 -21.64 -5.42 3.48
C ALA A 213 -20.76 -6.13 4.52
N ASN A 214 -20.05 -5.37 5.35
CA ASN A 214 -19.16 -5.87 6.39
C ASN A 214 -19.77 -5.86 7.81
N GLY A 215 -21.10 -5.69 7.94
CA GLY A 215 -21.78 -5.68 9.25
C GLY A 215 -21.47 -4.48 10.16
N ARG A 216 -20.77 -3.46 9.65
CA ARG A 216 -20.34 -2.23 10.37
C ARG A 216 -21.28 -1.03 10.14
N GLN A 217 -22.56 -1.29 9.85
CA GLN A 217 -23.54 -0.24 9.53
C GLN A 217 -23.79 0.79 10.65
N HIS A 218 -23.40 0.48 11.89
CA HIS A 218 -23.52 1.36 13.06
C HIS A 218 -22.21 2.10 13.41
N ALA A 219 -21.16 1.97 12.59
CA ALA A 219 -19.91 2.70 12.81
C ALA A 219 -20.14 4.22 12.69
N ASP A 220 -19.36 4.99 13.44
CA ASP A 220 -19.42 6.45 13.42
C ASP A 220 -19.23 6.99 12.00
N PRO A 221 -20.19 7.74 11.42
CA PRO A 221 -20.09 8.28 10.08
C PRO A 221 -18.92 9.25 9.87
N GLU A 222 -18.46 9.94 10.92
CA GLU A 222 -17.43 10.97 10.83
C GLU A 222 -16.02 10.43 11.06
N ARG A 223 -15.91 9.20 11.57
CA ARG A 223 -14.63 8.55 11.84
C ARG A 223 -14.39 7.43 10.84
N ILE A 224 -13.17 7.40 10.32
CA ILE A 224 -12.66 6.29 9.52
C ILE A 224 -11.22 6.04 9.94
N GLU A 225 -10.94 4.80 10.33
CA GLU A 225 -9.58 4.39 10.68
C GLU A 225 -8.79 4.10 9.40
N HIS A 226 -7.46 4.17 9.49
CA HIS A 226 -6.61 3.94 8.32
C HIS A 226 -6.78 2.53 7.75
N ALA A 227 -6.85 1.50 8.60
CA ALA A 227 -7.10 0.13 8.19
C ALA A 227 -8.47 -0.02 7.49
N GLU A 228 -9.50 0.63 8.02
CA GLU A 228 -10.83 0.67 7.39
C GLU A 228 -10.78 1.36 6.02
N TRP A 229 -10.02 2.45 5.89
CA TRP A 229 -9.84 3.15 4.61
C TRP A 229 -9.14 2.28 3.56
N GLN A 230 -8.10 1.54 3.94
CA GLN A 230 -7.43 0.60 3.03
C GLN A 230 -8.37 -0.53 2.58
N ALA A 231 -9.12 -1.12 3.51
CA ALA A 231 -10.09 -2.16 3.20
C ALA A 231 -11.26 -1.64 2.33
N PHE A 232 -11.76 -0.43 2.60
CA PHE A 232 -12.74 0.24 1.75
C PHE A 232 -12.20 0.47 0.33
N THR A 233 -10.93 0.88 0.20
CA THR A 233 -10.28 1.07 -1.09
C THR A 233 -10.19 -0.25 -1.86
N TYR A 234 -9.77 -1.32 -1.19
CA TYR A 234 -9.71 -2.65 -1.80
C TYR A 234 -11.08 -3.14 -2.27
N TRP A 235 -12.13 -2.90 -1.48
CA TRP A 235 -13.50 -3.20 -1.86
C TRP A 235 -13.96 -2.42 -3.10
N LEU A 236 -13.57 -1.15 -3.25
CA LEU A 236 -13.85 -0.35 -4.44
C LEU A 236 -13.16 -0.90 -5.69
N PHE A 237 -11.90 -1.32 -5.56
CA PHE A 237 -11.17 -1.99 -6.63
C PHE A 237 -11.91 -3.25 -7.09
N ARG A 238 -12.30 -4.12 -6.15
CA ARG A 238 -13.11 -5.32 -6.46
C ARG A 238 -14.42 -4.97 -7.15
N ARG A 239 -15.16 -3.99 -6.61
CA ARG A 239 -16.40 -3.49 -7.22
C ARG A 239 -16.17 -3.00 -8.65
N ARG A 240 -15.03 -2.37 -8.95
CA ARG A 240 -14.66 -1.95 -10.30
C ARG A 240 -14.45 -3.15 -11.23
N LEU A 241 -13.69 -4.15 -10.79
CA LEU A 241 -13.43 -5.37 -11.56
C LEU A 241 -14.72 -6.14 -11.88
N GLU A 242 -15.66 -6.18 -10.94
CA GLU A 242 -16.91 -6.93 -11.10
C GLU A 242 -17.96 -6.20 -11.97
N ARG A 243 -17.99 -4.85 -11.95
CA ARG A 243 -19.13 -4.08 -12.48
C ARG A 243 -18.80 -3.21 -13.70
N GLN A 244 -17.53 -2.99 -14.03
CA GLN A 244 -17.15 -2.13 -15.15
C GLN A 244 -16.68 -2.93 -16.35
N ASP A 245 -16.75 -2.28 -17.52
CA ASP A 245 -16.23 -2.86 -18.75
C ASP A 245 -14.70 -3.12 -18.65
N PRO A 246 -14.19 -4.28 -19.11
CA PRO A 246 -12.77 -4.61 -19.00
C PRO A 246 -11.82 -3.59 -19.63
N ALA A 247 -12.21 -2.92 -20.72
CA ALA A 247 -11.36 -1.90 -21.33
C ALA A 247 -11.27 -0.65 -20.44
N ARG A 248 -12.37 -0.29 -19.78
CA ARG A 248 -12.37 0.79 -18.77
C ARG A 248 -11.49 0.44 -17.58
N VAL A 249 -11.63 -0.78 -17.03
CA VAL A 249 -10.79 -1.28 -15.94
C VAL A 249 -9.31 -1.18 -16.29
N ALA A 250 -8.92 -1.64 -17.47
CA ALA A 250 -7.52 -1.62 -17.91
C ALA A 250 -7.00 -0.18 -18.09
N SER A 251 -7.82 0.71 -18.63
CA SER A 251 -7.49 2.13 -18.80
C SER A 251 -7.30 2.82 -17.45
N ASP A 252 -8.24 2.64 -16.52
CA ASP A 252 -8.19 3.21 -15.18
C ASP A 252 -6.98 2.66 -14.40
N THR A 253 -6.71 1.36 -14.51
CA THR A 253 -5.54 0.73 -13.89
C THR A 253 -4.24 1.32 -14.44
N ARG A 254 -4.13 1.54 -15.76
CA ARG A 254 -2.97 2.21 -16.36
C ARG A 254 -2.80 3.63 -15.84
N GLN A 255 -3.89 4.40 -15.75
CA GLN A 255 -3.85 5.75 -15.19
C GLN A 255 -3.39 5.76 -13.73
N GLY A 256 -3.81 4.78 -12.92
CA GLY A 256 -3.34 4.60 -11.55
C GLY A 256 -1.84 4.26 -11.50
N LEU A 257 -1.38 3.33 -12.33
CA LEU A 257 0.04 2.96 -12.43
C LEU A 257 0.93 4.13 -12.83
N ASP A 258 0.52 4.89 -13.86
CA ASP A 258 1.25 6.08 -14.31
C ASP A 258 1.41 7.09 -13.17
N MET A 259 0.32 7.34 -12.41
CA MET A 259 0.37 8.21 -11.24
C MET A 259 1.29 7.67 -10.14
N LEU A 260 1.24 6.37 -9.87
CA LEU A 260 2.08 5.73 -8.86
C LEU A 260 3.57 5.88 -9.23
N TYR A 261 3.94 5.62 -10.48
CA TYR A 261 5.31 5.80 -10.97
C TYR A 261 5.77 7.27 -10.91
N GLU A 262 4.88 8.24 -11.19
CA GLU A 262 5.19 9.66 -11.00
C GLU A 262 5.53 9.99 -9.53
N LEU A 263 4.74 9.47 -8.60
CA LEU A 263 4.93 9.66 -7.16
C LEU A 263 6.24 9.03 -6.69
N GLU A 264 6.55 7.81 -7.10
CA GLU A 264 7.79 7.11 -6.80
C GLU A 264 9.01 7.87 -7.34
N ALA A 265 8.96 8.33 -8.60
CA ALA A 265 10.02 9.14 -9.17
C ALA A 265 10.20 10.48 -8.43
N ALA A 266 9.12 11.10 -7.94
CA ALA A 266 9.20 12.30 -7.11
C ALA A 266 9.83 12.00 -5.73
N ARG A 267 9.46 10.88 -5.11
CA ARG A 267 10.02 10.40 -3.83
C ARG A 267 11.53 10.16 -3.95
N GLN A 268 11.96 9.41 -4.97
CA GLN A 268 13.38 9.16 -5.24
C GLN A 268 14.18 10.45 -5.44
N ARG A 269 13.62 11.46 -6.14
CA ARG A 269 14.24 12.78 -6.31
C ARG A 269 14.41 13.52 -4.98
N ARG A 270 13.39 13.50 -4.11
CA ARG A 270 13.46 14.11 -2.77
C ARG A 270 14.52 13.44 -1.91
N ARG A 271 14.57 12.10 -1.92
CA ARG A 271 15.59 11.34 -1.20
C ARG A 271 17.01 11.68 -1.67
N ARG A 272 17.27 11.66 -2.98
CA ARG A 272 18.59 12.03 -3.53
C ARG A 272 19.04 13.42 -3.09
N ARG A 273 18.11 14.37 -2.95
CA ARG A 273 18.41 15.71 -2.40
C ARG A 273 18.74 15.68 -0.91
N ARG A 274 18.05 14.84 -0.12
CA ARG A 274 18.30 14.67 1.33
C ARG A 274 19.65 13.97 1.61
N THR A 275 20.03 13.01 0.78
CA THR A 275 21.26 12.22 0.95
C THR A 275 22.47 12.78 0.19
N ALA A 276 22.28 13.81 -0.64
CA ALA A 276 23.39 14.48 -1.30
C ALA A 276 24.31 15.10 -0.23
N PRO A 277 25.63 14.89 -0.28
CA PRO A 277 26.54 15.59 0.62
C PRO A 277 26.33 17.09 0.42
N THR A 278 26.13 17.82 1.52
CA THR A 278 26.15 19.28 1.50
C THR A 278 27.52 19.70 1.03
N THR A 279 27.67 20.02 -0.26
CA THR A 279 28.78 20.84 -0.70
C THR A 279 28.56 22.18 -0.03
N GLN A 280 29.12 22.38 1.17
CA GLN A 280 29.30 23.72 1.71
C GLN A 280 30.11 24.46 0.64
N PRO A 281 29.55 25.46 -0.05
CA PRO A 281 30.41 26.33 -0.82
C PRO A 281 31.41 26.92 0.17
N SER A 282 32.70 26.79 -0.15
CA SER A 282 33.77 27.50 0.55
C SER A 282 33.35 28.96 0.65
N ASN A 283 33.18 29.44 1.89
CA ASN A 283 32.84 30.81 2.21
C ASN A 283 33.70 31.79 1.40
N GLU A 284 33.10 32.40 0.39
CA GLU A 284 33.43 33.75 -0.02
C GLU A 284 32.14 34.36 -0.56
N SER A 285 31.53 35.21 0.27
CA SER A 285 30.42 36.13 -0.02
C SER A 285 29.20 35.56 -0.76
N ASP A 286 28.07 35.42 -0.05
CA ASP A 286 26.87 36.20 -0.40
C ASP A 286 25.71 35.98 0.57
N VAL A 287 25.31 37.10 1.19
CA VAL A 287 23.93 37.55 1.48
C VAL A 287 22.95 36.52 2.06
N ILE A 288 22.73 36.66 3.38
CA ILE A 288 21.58 36.15 4.11
C ILE A 288 20.40 37.13 3.93
N ASP A 289 19.20 36.56 3.78
CA ASP A 289 17.85 37.13 3.91
C ASP A 289 17.26 38.03 2.81
N GLY A 290 16.44 37.39 1.96
CA GLY A 290 15.52 38.02 1.02
C GLY A 290 14.25 38.56 1.69
N VAL A 291 14.35 39.73 2.36
CA VAL A 291 13.18 40.57 2.63
C VAL A 291 13.52 42.05 2.37
N LEU A 292 13.00 42.58 1.25
CA LEU A 292 12.85 44.01 1.01
C LEU A 292 11.59 44.49 1.76
N VAL A 293 11.75 45.43 2.69
CA VAL A 293 10.67 46.36 3.07
C VAL A 293 11.23 47.77 2.99
N GLY A 294 10.65 48.58 2.11
CA GLY A 294 10.83 50.03 2.12
C GLY A 294 9.49 50.70 2.29
N VAL A 295 9.34 51.55 3.32
CA VAL A 295 8.56 52.80 3.30
C VAL A 295 9.03 53.66 4.49
N GLY A 296 9.42 54.92 4.24
CA GLY A 296 9.63 55.97 5.26
C GLY A 296 11.02 56.56 5.28
#